data_AF-A0A970LGW4-F1
#
_entry.id   AF-A0A970LGW4-F1
#
_cell.length_a   1.000
_cell.length_b   1.000
_cell.length_c   1.000
_cell.angle_alpha   90.00
_cell.angle_beta   90.00
_cell.angle_gamma   90.00
#
_symmetry.space_group_name_H-M   'P 1'
#
loop_
_entity.id
_entity.type
_entity.pdbx_description
1 polymer ?
#
loop_
_entity_poly.entity_id
_entity_poly.type
_entity_poly.pdbx_seq_one_letter_code
_entity_poly.pdbx_strand_id
1 'polypeptide(L)'
;MTIENVNVFNPKNGDNIFFDTNILLDLFAPGNFSSSHARVSIYADFLKRSLSANAHLVVLSHNISEFYNRLIRFDYNLRKNKSENYEFKKDYKPSRHFMVESTRYIKIINSQILRNFELRNDDAAVLFSKLPLRFYESFDFNDFLFSSYSNYN
;
A
#
# COMPACT_ATOMS: atom_id res chain seq x y z
N MET A 1 5.62 -20.60 -7.22
CA MET A 1 5.97 -19.60 -6.17
C MET A 1 6.55 -20.36 -5.00
N THR A 2 7.73 -19.99 -4.52
CA THR A 2 8.36 -20.55 -3.32
C THR A 2 8.40 -19.48 -2.23
N ILE A 3 8.29 -19.89 -0.96
CA ILE A 3 8.42 -19.00 0.20
C ILE A 3 9.85 -19.16 0.73
N GLU A 4 10.60 -18.07 0.72
CA GLU A 4 12.02 -18.07 1.10
C GLU A 4 12.23 -17.28 2.40
N ASN A 5 13.18 -17.72 3.22
CA ASN A 5 13.59 -16.95 4.39
C ASN A 5 14.50 -15.79 3.97
N VAL A 6 14.04 -14.57 4.25
CA VAL A 6 14.68 -13.30 3.87
C VAL A 6 16.14 -13.16 4.36
N ASN A 7 16.48 -13.81 5.49
CA ASN A 7 17.82 -13.75 6.08
C ASN A 7 18.84 -14.60 5.32
N VAL A 8 18.39 -15.61 4.58
CA VAL A 8 19.27 -16.53 3.84
C VAL A 8 19.14 -16.38 2.32
N PHE A 9 17.99 -15.92 1.84
CA PHE A 9 17.80 -15.64 0.43
C PHE A 9 18.72 -14.51 -0.02
N ASN A 10 19.46 -14.74 -1.10
CA ASN A 10 20.33 -13.75 -1.70
C ASN A 10 19.80 -13.39 -3.10
N PRO A 11 19.19 -12.20 -3.26
CA PRO A 11 18.67 -11.75 -4.55
C PRO A 11 19.73 -11.74 -5.64
N LYS A 12 19.35 -12.14 -6.84
CA LYS A 12 20.17 -12.12 -8.05
C LYS A 12 19.48 -11.30 -9.14
N ASN A 13 20.27 -10.91 -10.13
CA ASN A 13 19.77 -10.21 -11.31
C ASN A 13 18.71 -11.06 -12.02
N GLY A 14 17.56 -10.46 -12.30
CA GLY A 14 16.43 -11.13 -12.96
C GLY A 14 15.49 -11.91 -12.02
N ASP A 15 15.79 -12.03 -10.73
CA ASP A 15 14.86 -12.65 -9.77
C ASP A 15 13.56 -11.83 -9.70
N ASN A 16 12.41 -12.48 -9.77
CA ASN A 16 11.12 -11.83 -9.52
C ASN A 16 10.76 -12.00 -8.05
N ILE A 17 10.75 -10.90 -7.31
CA ILE A 17 10.51 -10.92 -5.87
C ILE A 17 9.21 -10.19 -5.56
N PHE A 18 8.33 -10.89 -4.88
CA PHE A 18 7.01 -10.40 -4.49
C PHE A 18 6.97 -10.11 -3.00
N PHE A 19 6.47 -8.94 -2.62
CA PHE A 19 6.36 -8.52 -1.22
C PHE A 19 4.89 -8.57 -0.79
N ASP A 20 4.61 -9.29 0.30
CA ASP A 20 3.29 -9.25 0.93
C ASP A 20 2.99 -7.83 1.48
N THR A 21 1.70 -7.49 1.59
CA THR A 21 1.23 -6.20 2.10
C THR A 21 1.78 -5.89 3.49
N ASN A 22 1.91 -6.89 4.38
CA ASN A 22 2.47 -6.66 5.71
C ASN A 22 3.93 -6.18 5.65
N ILE A 23 4.71 -6.68 4.70
CA ILE A 23 6.10 -6.26 4.49
C ILE A 23 6.12 -4.83 3.95
N LEU A 24 5.21 -4.49 3.03
CA LEU A 24 5.08 -3.12 2.53
C LEU A 24 4.73 -2.14 3.67
N LEU A 25 3.84 -2.53 4.60
CA LEU A 25 3.50 -1.73 5.78
C LEU A 25 4.70 -1.54 6.71
N ASP A 26 5.51 -2.58 6.96
CA ASP A 26 6.74 -2.44 7.74
C ASP A 26 7.74 -1.50 7.08
N LEU A 27 7.87 -1.53 5.75
CA LEU A 27 8.83 -0.72 5.00
C LEU A 27 8.42 0.75 4.86
N PHE A 28 7.15 0.99 4.55
CA PHE A 28 6.67 2.30 4.10
C PHE A 28 5.73 2.98 5.09
N ALA A 29 5.31 2.28 6.16
CA ALA A 29 4.55 2.84 7.26
C ALA A 29 4.92 2.21 8.64
N PRO A 30 6.22 2.08 8.98
CA PRO A 30 6.65 1.34 10.16
C PRO A 30 6.02 1.84 11.46
N GLY A 31 5.91 3.16 11.63
CA GLY A 31 5.36 3.78 12.85
C GLY A 31 3.87 3.51 13.11
N ASN A 32 3.13 3.03 12.10
CA ASN A 32 1.69 2.77 12.21
C ASN A 32 1.40 1.30 12.53
N PHE A 33 2.27 0.35 12.14
CA PHE A 33 1.98 -1.08 12.20
C PHE A 33 3.08 -1.96 12.77
N SER A 34 4.33 -1.49 12.75
CA SER A 34 5.45 -2.29 13.23
C SER A 34 5.84 -1.88 14.65
N SER A 35 5.76 -2.83 15.58
CA SER A 35 6.32 -2.67 16.92
C SER A 35 7.80 -3.08 17.00
N SER A 36 8.33 -3.72 15.94
CA SER A 36 9.66 -4.32 15.93
C SER A 36 10.60 -3.62 14.94
N HIS A 37 11.47 -2.77 15.48
CA HIS A 37 12.56 -2.14 14.72
C HIS A 37 13.46 -3.19 14.03
N ALA A 38 13.67 -4.35 14.66
CA ALA A 38 14.47 -5.43 14.09
C ALA A 38 13.82 -5.99 12.82
N ARG A 39 12.50 -6.21 12.82
CA ARG A 39 11.76 -6.70 11.65
C ARG A 39 11.81 -5.70 10.50
N VAL A 40 11.60 -4.42 10.79
CA VAL A 40 11.72 -3.34 9.79
C VAL A 40 13.12 -3.31 9.18
N SER A 41 14.17 -3.40 10.01
CA SER A 41 15.56 -3.40 9.53
C SER A 41 15.85 -4.58 8.59
N ILE A 42 15.38 -5.79 8.94
CA ILE A 42 15.57 -6.98 8.10
C ILE A 42 14.98 -6.78 6.71
N TYR A 43 13.74 -6.28 6.62
CA TYR A 43 13.11 -6.05 5.32
C TYR A 43 13.73 -4.87 4.57
N ALA A 44 14.17 -3.82 5.26
CA ALA A 44 14.85 -2.68 4.65
C ALA A 44 16.18 -3.12 4.02
N ASP A 45 16.97 -3.92 4.73
CA ASP A 45 18.22 -4.48 4.23
C ASP A 45 17.95 -5.43 3.04
N PHE A 46 16.89 -6.22 3.10
CA PHE A 46 16.48 -7.07 2.00
C PHE A 46 16.07 -6.29 0.75
N LEU A 47 15.28 -5.23 0.91
CA LEU A 47 14.91 -4.33 -0.17
C LEU A 47 16.16 -3.72 -0.82
N LYS A 48 17.10 -3.23 -0.01
CA LYS A 48 18.37 -2.67 -0.48
C LYS A 48 19.19 -3.69 -1.27
N ARG A 49 19.31 -4.92 -0.78
CA ARG A 49 20.02 -6.01 -1.49
C ARG A 49 19.34 -6.36 -2.80
N SER A 50 18.01 -6.43 -2.82
CA SER A 50 17.23 -6.73 -4.03
C SER A 50 17.40 -5.67 -5.11
N LEU A 51 17.34 -4.39 -4.72
CA LEU A 51 17.60 -3.26 -5.61
C LEU A 51 19.04 -3.27 -6.16
N SER A 52 20.02 -3.53 -5.28
CA SER A 52 21.44 -3.58 -5.67
C SER A 52 21.75 -4.74 -6.63
N ALA A 53 20.99 -5.83 -6.53
CA ALA A 53 21.14 -7.00 -7.39
C ALA A 53 20.43 -6.87 -8.75
N ASN A 54 19.69 -5.78 -9.00
CA ASN A 54 18.79 -5.62 -10.15
C ASN A 54 17.71 -6.73 -10.23
N ALA A 55 17.16 -7.13 -9.08
CA ALA A 55 15.99 -7.99 -9.04
C ALA A 55 14.73 -7.22 -9.48
N HIS A 56 13.76 -7.92 -10.05
CA HIS A 56 12.44 -7.38 -10.38
C HIS A 56 11.53 -7.44 -9.16
N LEU A 57 11.36 -6.30 -8.51
CA LEU A 57 10.41 -6.16 -7.41
C LEU A 57 9.01 -6.00 -7.96
N VAL A 58 8.08 -6.85 -7.52
CA VAL A 58 6.71 -6.90 -8.04
C VAL A 58 5.71 -6.68 -6.92
N VAL A 59 4.68 -5.87 -7.20
CA VAL A 59 3.47 -5.74 -6.37
C VAL A 59 2.24 -5.92 -7.22
N LEU A 60 1.15 -6.41 -6.61
CA LEU A 60 -0.16 -6.47 -7.26
C LEU A 60 -1.03 -5.29 -6.82
N SER A 61 -2.00 -4.96 -7.67
CA SER A 61 -3.04 -3.97 -7.36
C SER A 61 -3.73 -4.21 -6.01
N HIS A 62 -3.95 -5.49 -5.69
CA HIS A 62 -4.51 -5.93 -4.42
C HIS A 62 -3.64 -5.52 -3.22
N ASN A 63 -2.31 -5.65 -3.31
CA ASN A 63 -1.42 -5.26 -2.23
C ASN A 63 -1.47 -3.75 -1.98
N ILE A 64 -1.54 -2.95 -3.05
CA ILE A 64 -1.64 -1.50 -2.91
C ILE A 64 -2.99 -1.11 -2.30
N SER A 65 -4.09 -1.76 -2.73
CA SER A 65 -5.40 -1.57 -2.10
C SER A 65 -5.37 -1.87 -0.62
N GLU A 66 -4.82 -3.02 -0.24
CA GLU A 66 -4.80 -3.47 1.14
C GLU A 66 -3.92 -2.55 1.98
N PHE A 67 -2.74 -2.17 1.47
CA PHE A 67 -1.83 -1.20 2.08
C PHE A 67 -2.56 0.12 2.38
N TYR A 68 -3.22 0.71 1.38
CA TYR A 68 -3.97 1.96 1.53
C TYR A 68 -5.12 1.82 2.53
N ASN A 69 -5.96 0.80 2.37
CA ASN A 69 -7.12 0.59 3.23
C ASN A 69 -6.72 0.38 4.69
N ARG A 70 -5.62 -0.34 4.94
CA ARG A 70 -5.12 -0.54 6.30
C ARG A 70 -4.67 0.76 6.92
N LEU A 71 -3.92 1.60 6.20
CA LEU A 71 -3.50 2.92 6.69
C LEU A 71 -4.69 3.82 7.04
N ILE A 72 -5.65 3.93 6.14
CA ILE A 72 -6.88 4.70 6.35
C ILE A 72 -7.69 4.17 7.53
N ARG A 73 -7.79 2.84 7.69
CA ARG A 73 -8.47 2.22 8.83
C ARG A 73 -7.73 2.46 10.14
N PHE A 74 -6.41 2.47 10.13
CA PHE A 74 -5.60 2.79 11.29
C PHE A 74 -5.87 4.23 11.76
N ASP A 75 -5.83 5.22 10.86
CA ASP A 75 -6.12 6.61 11.22
C ASP A 75 -7.55 6.81 11.72
N TYR A 76 -8.52 6.14 11.09
CA TYR A 76 -9.89 6.12 11.59
C TYR A 76 -9.95 5.60 13.02
N ASN A 77 -9.29 4.47 13.31
CA ASN A 77 -9.29 3.86 14.64
C ASN A 77 -8.63 4.77 15.69
N LEU A 78 -7.58 5.51 15.33
CA LEU A 78 -6.97 6.52 16.20
C LEU A 78 -7.93 7.67 16.54
N ARG A 79 -8.86 8.00 15.63
CA ARG A 79 -9.78 9.14 15.76
C ARG A 79 -11.14 8.80 16.29
N LYS A 80 -11.57 7.56 16.14
CA LYS A 80 -12.81 7.02 16.72
C LYS A 80 -12.89 7.19 18.25
N ASN A 81 -11.80 7.55 18.91
CA ASN A 81 -11.68 7.75 20.36
C ASN A 81 -12.92 8.42 21.02
N LYS A 82 -13.74 7.53 21.60
CA LYS A 82 -14.81 7.69 22.61
C LYS A 82 -16.24 8.06 22.19
N SER A 83 -16.56 8.22 20.91
CA SER A 83 -17.98 8.26 20.48
C SER A 83 -18.36 6.94 19.82
N GLU A 84 -19.27 6.18 20.42
CA GLU A 84 -19.80 4.93 19.83
C GLU A 84 -20.43 5.17 18.44
N ASN A 85 -20.81 6.41 18.14
CA ASN A 85 -21.51 6.80 16.92
C ASN A 85 -20.59 7.39 15.83
N TYR A 86 -19.26 7.42 16.01
CA TYR A 86 -18.36 7.94 14.96
C TYR A 86 -18.14 6.89 13.86
N GLU A 87 -18.90 6.99 12.78
CA GLU A 87 -18.94 6.03 11.67
C GLU A 87 -17.89 6.33 10.59
N PHE A 88 -17.23 5.27 10.11
CA PHE A 88 -16.18 5.39 9.10
C PHE A 88 -16.65 6.10 7.81
N LYS A 89 -17.77 5.66 7.24
CA LYS A 89 -18.24 6.18 5.95
C LYS A 89 -18.93 7.55 6.07
N LYS A 90 -19.66 7.78 7.17
CA LYS A 90 -20.45 9.01 7.34
C LYS A 90 -19.65 10.16 7.94
N ASP A 91 -18.78 9.88 8.91
CA ASP A 91 -18.12 10.94 9.68
C ASP A 91 -16.63 11.07 9.32
N TYR A 92 -15.96 9.95 9.05
CA TYR A 92 -14.52 9.96 8.79
C TYR A 92 -14.15 10.23 7.32
N LYS A 93 -14.74 9.51 6.35
CA LYS A 93 -14.44 9.70 4.91
C LYS A 93 -14.67 11.15 4.41
N PRO A 94 -15.72 11.88 4.79
CA PRO A 94 -15.87 13.28 4.36
C PRO A 94 -15.00 14.26 5.15
N SER A 95 -14.27 13.81 6.17
CA SER A 95 -13.47 14.70 7.01
C SER A 95 -12.25 15.26 6.26
N ARG A 96 -11.89 16.51 6.59
CA ARG A 96 -10.63 17.11 6.11
C ARG A 96 -9.41 16.24 6.46
N HIS A 97 -9.45 15.54 7.58
CA HIS A 97 -8.34 14.69 7.97
C HIS A 97 -8.18 13.49 7.04
N PHE A 98 -9.27 12.80 6.69
CA PHE A 98 -9.22 11.72 5.70
C PHE A 98 -8.58 12.20 4.39
N MET A 99 -8.98 13.37 3.88
CA MET A 99 -8.41 13.94 2.66
C MET A 99 -6.89 14.15 2.76
N VAL A 100 -6.43 14.72 3.89
CA VAL A 100 -5.00 14.97 4.13
C VAL A 100 -4.21 13.66 4.18
N GLU A 101 -4.68 12.68 4.96
CA GLU A 101 -3.96 11.40 5.13
C GLU A 101 -4.01 10.55 3.86
N SER A 102 -5.15 10.49 3.18
CA SER A 102 -5.31 9.84 1.88
C SER A 102 -4.30 10.39 0.86
N THR A 103 -4.18 11.71 0.77
CA THR A 103 -3.19 12.37 -0.10
C THR A 103 -1.76 11.95 0.25
N ARG A 104 -1.43 11.90 1.54
CA ARG A 104 -0.12 11.47 2.02
C ARG A 104 0.18 10.03 1.62
N TYR A 105 -0.78 9.11 1.80
CA TYR A 105 -0.60 7.70 1.47
C TYR A 105 -0.48 7.45 -0.02
N ILE A 106 -1.27 8.14 -0.84
CA ILE A 106 -1.13 8.11 -2.31
C ILE A 106 0.27 8.60 -2.72
N LYS A 107 0.80 9.64 -2.08
CA LYS A 107 2.16 10.12 -2.33
C LYS A 107 3.22 9.08 -1.97
N ILE A 108 3.05 8.34 -0.88
CA ILE A 108 3.97 7.23 -0.51
C ILE A 108 3.92 6.13 -1.55
N ILE A 109 2.72 5.69 -1.95
CA ILE A 109 2.52 4.67 -2.98
C ILE A 109 3.24 5.07 -4.27
N ASN A 110 2.99 6.27 -4.78
CA ASN A 110 3.55 6.71 -6.07
C ASN A 110 5.07 6.98 -6.01
N SER A 111 5.56 7.60 -4.94
CA SER A 111 6.97 8.05 -4.90
C SER A 111 7.94 7.03 -4.31
N GLN A 112 7.45 6.04 -3.56
CA GLN A 112 8.29 5.05 -2.88
C GLN A 112 8.00 3.62 -3.34
N ILE A 113 6.73 3.21 -3.42
CA ILE A 113 6.39 1.84 -3.83
C ILE A 113 6.50 1.71 -5.34
N LEU A 114 5.66 2.41 -6.11
CA LEU A 114 5.60 2.30 -7.57
C LEU A 114 6.84 2.85 -8.29
N ARG A 115 7.72 3.56 -7.58
CA ARG A 115 9.04 3.95 -8.10
C ARG A 115 10.02 2.78 -8.16
N ASN A 116 9.90 1.83 -7.24
CA ASN A 116 10.85 0.73 -7.07
C ASN A 116 10.25 -0.64 -7.41
N PHE A 117 8.92 -0.75 -7.43
CA PHE A 117 8.20 -1.98 -7.72
C PHE A 117 7.42 -1.84 -9.04
N GLU A 118 7.49 -2.88 -9.85
CA GLU A 118 6.63 -3.08 -10.99
C GLU A 118 5.24 -3.50 -10.51
N LEU A 119 4.23 -2.69 -10.84
CA LEU A 119 2.84 -3.04 -10.59
C LEU A 119 2.38 -4.04 -11.66
N ARG A 120 2.10 -5.27 -11.26
CA ARG A 120 1.50 -6.30 -12.14
C ARG A 120 0.01 -6.46 -11.85
N ASN A 121 -0.74 -6.82 -12.89
CA ASN A 121 -2.19 -6.62 -13.09
C ASN A 121 -2.52 -5.22 -13.65
N ASP A 122 -2.63 -5.18 -14.98
CA ASP A 122 -2.60 -4.00 -15.86
C ASP A 122 -3.67 -2.93 -15.58
N ASP A 123 -4.81 -3.29 -15.00
CA ASP A 123 -5.96 -2.37 -14.91
C ASP A 123 -5.84 -1.35 -13.77
N ALA A 124 -5.04 -1.63 -12.74
CA ALA A 124 -4.88 -0.74 -11.59
C ALA A 124 -3.79 0.32 -11.77
N ALA A 125 -2.78 0.06 -12.60
CA ALA A 125 -1.70 1.02 -12.87
C ALA A 125 -2.22 2.28 -13.58
N VAL A 126 -3.25 2.11 -14.42
CA VAL A 126 -3.96 3.20 -15.09
C VAL A 126 -4.72 4.08 -14.08
N LEU A 127 -5.23 3.49 -12.99
CA LEU A 127 -5.99 4.18 -11.96
C LEU A 127 -5.10 5.07 -11.10
N PHE A 128 -3.99 4.55 -10.60
CA PHE A 128 -3.09 5.32 -9.73
C PHE A 128 -2.43 6.52 -10.42
N SER A 129 -2.20 6.43 -11.73
CA SER A 129 -1.58 7.52 -12.52
C SER A 129 -2.56 8.65 -12.88
N LYS A 130 -3.88 8.43 -12.76
CA LYS A 130 -4.90 9.35 -13.31
C LYS A 130 -5.94 9.83 -12.31
N LEU A 131 -5.97 9.35 -11.06
CA LEU A 131 -7.12 9.61 -10.19
C LEU A 131 -7.04 10.92 -9.41
N PRO A 132 -8.04 11.81 -9.56
CA PRO A 132 -8.23 12.90 -8.62
C PRO A 132 -8.71 12.37 -7.26
N LEU A 133 -8.16 12.96 -6.20
CA LEU A 133 -8.44 12.68 -4.78
C LEU A 133 -9.93 12.53 -4.40
N ARG A 134 -10.84 13.16 -5.17
CA ARG A 134 -12.28 13.16 -4.92
C ARG A 134 -12.95 11.79 -5.10
N PHE A 135 -12.35 10.83 -5.82
CA PHE A 135 -12.95 9.50 -6.00
C PHE A 135 -12.86 8.59 -4.77
N TYR A 136 -11.95 8.86 -3.84
CA TYR A 136 -11.78 8.07 -2.62
C TYR A 136 -12.82 8.39 -1.53
N GLU A 137 -13.57 9.48 -1.70
CA GLU A 137 -14.58 9.94 -0.73
C GLU A 137 -15.82 9.03 -0.72
N SER A 138 -16.15 8.39 -1.84
CA SER A 138 -17.43 7.66 -2.02
C SER A 138 -17.31 6.13 -2.07
N PHE A 139 -16.16 5.58 -2.45
CA PHE A 139 -15.97 4.14 -2.69
C PHE A 139 -14.86 3.55 -1.81
N ASP A 140 -15.00 2.30 -1.37
CA ASP A 140 -13.83 1.59 -0.82
C ASP A 140 -12.88 1.31 -1.99
N PHE A 141 -11.56 1.25 -1.74
CA PHE A 141 -10.56 1.19 -2.83
C PHE A 141 -10.83 0.04 -3.84
N ASN A 142 -11.35 -1.08 -3.33
CA ASN A 142 -11.78 -2.22 -4.16
C ASN A 142 -12.99 -1.90 -5.02
N ASP A 143 -13.99 -1.19 -4.50
CA ASP A 143 -15.18 -0.80 -5.28
C ASP A 143 -14.80 0.16 -6.40
N PHE A 144 -13.82 1.03 -6.14
CA PHE A 144 -13.26 1.90 -7.14
C PHE A 144 -12.55 1.11 -8.25
N LEU A 145 -11.71 0.12 -7.88
CA LEU A 145 -11.16 -0.86 -8.82
C LEU A 145 -12.27 -1.52 -9.66
N PHE A 146 -13.32 -2.06 -9.02
CA PHE A 146 -14.46 -2.68 -9.72
C PHE A 146 -15.20 -1.71 -10.67
N SER A 147 -15.48 -0.47 -10.25
CA SER A 147 -16.14 0.51 -11.11
C SER A 147 -15.31 0.89 -12.33
N SER A 148 -13.98 0.86 -12.22
CA SER A 148 -13.10 1.09 -13.37
C SER A 148 -13.17 -0.07 -14.37
N TYR A 149 -13.31 -1.32 -13.91
CA TYR A 149 -13.55 -2.48 -14.79
C TYR A 149 -14.86 -2.36 -15.57
N SER A 150 -15.90 -1.79 -14.96
CA SER A 150 -17.19 -1.60 -15.62
C SER A 150 -17.21 -0.47 -16.65
N ASN A 151 -16.23 0.44 -16.64
CA ASN A 151 -16.16 1.60 -17.54
C ASN A 151 -15.16 1.44 -18.69
N TYR A 152 -14.42 0.33 -18.76
CA TYR A 152 -13.48 -0.01 -19.84
C TYR A 152 -13.96 -1.17 -20.75
N ASN A 153 -15.25 -1.52 -20.70
CA ASN A 153 -15.91 -2.41 -21.67
C ASN A 153 -17.00 -1.67 -22.45
#